data_AF-A0A535TC68-F1
#
_entry.id   AF-A0A535TC68-F1
#
_cell.length_a   1.000
_cell.length_b   1.000
_cell.length_c   1.000
_cell.angle_alpha   90.00
_cell.angle_beta   90.00
_cell.angle_gamma   90.00
#
_symmetry.space_group_name_H-M   'P 1'
#
loop_
_entity.id
_entity.type
_entity.pdbx_description
1 polymer ?
#
loop_
_entity_poly.entity_id
_entity_poly.type
_entity_poly.pdbx_seq_one_letter_code
_entity_poly.pdbx_strand_id
1 'polypeptide(L)'
;MSTSTEAAAFPDMAKLFDSTTGLPAVIPAGSSPKYVSTDQVAGASAYQVSTTYTPEQVRSLLAQLNSSGPVAARVWVDTTNHLIRKAVLTGAFGDGGLDAAVQVDISGFDSAVTITSPSAASSTR
;
A
#
# COMPACT_ATOMS: atom_id res chain seq x y z
N MET A 1 -12.85 -1.76 -26.46
CA MET A 1 -13.42 -2.74 -25.52
C MET A 1 -12.30 -3.13 -24.57
N SER A 2 -12.24 -2.54 -23.37
CA SER A 2 -11.40 -3.09 -22.31
C SER A 2 -12.09 -4.37 -21.86
N THR A 3 -11.50 -5.51 -22.22
CA THR A 3 -12.10 -6.79 -21.87
C THR A 3 -12.09 -6.93 -20.36
N SER A 4 -13.16 -7.48 -19.79
CA SER A 4 -13.38 -7.67 -18.35
C SER A 4 -12.18 -8.27 -17.59
N THR A 5 -11.26 -8.93 -18.31
CA THR A 5 -9.99 -9.46 -17.81
C THR A 5 -9.01 -8.38 -17.34
N GLU A 6 -8.91 -7.22 -18.00
CA GLU A 6 -8.01 -6.14 -17.57
C GLU A 6 -8.54 -5.40 -16.34
N ALA A 7 -9.87 -5.27 -16.22
CA ALA A 7 -10.50 -4.67 -15.04
C ALA A 7 -10.24 -5.50 -13.77
N ALA A 8 -10.17 -6.83 -13.88
CA ALA A 8 -9.85 -7.72 -12.77
C ALA A 8 -8.36 -7.67 -12.34
N ALA A 9 -7.48 -7.13 -13.19
CA ALA A 9 -6.06 -6.94 -12.85
C ALA A 9 -5.84 -5.69 -11.96
N PHE A 10 -6.80 -4.77 -11.91
CA PHE A 10 -6.72 -3.63 -11.01
C PHE A 10 -7.05 -4.08 -9.59
N PRO A 11 -6.13 -3.90 -8.63
CA PRO A 11 -6.44 -4.15 -7.23
C PRO A 11 -7.61 -3.26 -6.81
N ASP A 12 -8.47 -3.80 -5.95
CA ASP A 12 -9.58 -3.06 -5.36
C ASP A 12 -9.02 -1.94 -4.46
N MET A 13 -8.90 -0.74 -5.03
CA MET A 13 -8.36 0.43 -4.34
C MET A 13 -9.29 0.91 -3.22
N ALA A 14 -10.59 0.63 -3.28
CA ALA A 14 -11.49 0.96 -2.19
C ALA A 14 -11.18 0.12 -0.95
N LYS A 15 -10.85 -1.18 -1.13
CA LYS A 15 -10.43 -2.05 -0.02
C LYS A 15 -9.16 -1.60 0.68
N LEU A 16 -8.23 -0.96 -0.02
CA LEU A 16 -7.03 -0.43 0.64
C LEU A 16 -7.34 0.62 1.71
N PHE A 17 -8.42 1.39 1.52
CA PHE A 17 -8.83 2.42 2.45
C PHE A 17 -10.00 1.99 3.34
N ASP A 18 -10.40 0.72 3.28
CA ASP A 18 -11.41 0.16 4.17
C ASP A 18 -10.92 0.23 5.63
N SER A 19 -11.77 0.72 6.53
CA SER A 19 -11.40 0.97 7.92
C SER A 19 -11.24 -0.30 8.75
N THR A 20 -11.71 -1.45 8.26
CA THR A 20 -11.72 -2.73 9.00
C THR A 20 -10.71 -3.74 8.49
N THR A 21 -10.38 -3.69 7.20
CA THR A 21 -9.54 -4.67 6.50
C THR A 21 -8.40 -4.04 5.70
N GLY A 22 -8.46 -2.72 5.47
CA GLY A 22 -7.46 -1.97 4.72
C GLY A 22 -6.30 -1.45 5.57
N LEU A 23 -5.55 -0.50 5.00
CA LEU A 23 -4.37 0.13 5.59
C LEU A 23 -4.61 0.63 7.04
N PRO A 24 -5.74 1.31 7.35
CA PRO A 24 -5.98 1.80 8.72
C PRO A 24 -6.05 0.69 9.77
N ALA A 25 -6.57 -0.49 9.42
CA ALA A 25 -6.72 -1.61 10.34
C ALA A 25 -5.43 -2.43 10.49
N VAL A 26 -4.70 -2.62 9.38
CA VAL A 26 -3.52 -3.49 9.38
C VAL A 26 -2.28 -2.79 9.92
N ILE A 27 -2.10 -1.49 9.65
CA ILE A 27 -0.86 -0.80 10.02
C ILE A 27 -0.58 -0.86 11.53
N PRO A 28 -1.56 -0.61 12.42
CA PRO A 28 -1.37 -0.73 13.87
C PRO A 28 -1.11 -2.16 14.35
N ALA A 29 -1.46 -3.18 13.56
CA ALA A 29 -1.33 -4.59 13.92
C ALA A 29 0.09 -5.14 13.69
N GLY A 30 1.04 -4.29 13.29
CA GLY A 30 2.44 -4.64 13.14
C GLY A 30 3.08 -5.00 14.48
N SER A 31 3.90 -6.05 14.46
CA SER A 31 4.60 -6.52 15.65
C SER A 31 5.90 -5.75 15.90
N SER A 32 6.21 -5.55 17.19
CA SER A 32 7.46 -4.93 17.66
C SER A 32 7.79 -3.59 16.97
N PRO A 33 6.86 -2.62 16.94
CA PRO A 33 7.13 -1.32 16.32
C PRO A 33 8.29 -0.62 17.03
N LYS A 34 9.23 -0.11 16.24
CA LYS A 34 10.43 0.57 16.74
C LYS A 34 10.69 1.83 15.93
N TYR A 35 10.89 2.94 16.63
CA TYR A 35 11.39 4.17 16.03
C TYR A 35 12.80 3.95 15.45
N VAL A 36 13.03 4.39 14.22
CA VAL A 36 14.30 4.26 13.51
C VAL A 36 14.97 5.63 13.33
N SER A 37 14.25 6.60 12.77
CA SER A 37 14.75 7.93 12.44
C SER A 37 13.60 8.91 12.21
N THR A 38 13.95 10.18 12.03
CA THR A 38 13.06 11.19 11.44
C THR A 38 13.64 11.57 10.07
N ASP A 39 12.84 11.38 9.02
CA ASP A 39 13.24 11.61 7.63
C ASP A 39 12.37 12.72 6.99
N GLN A 40 12.79 13.20 5.82
CA GLN A 40 11.95 14.04 4.96
C GLN A 40 11.29 13.19 3.87
N VAL A 41 9.96 13.19 3.81
CA VAL A 41 9.16 12.49 2.80
C VAL A 41 8.21 13.48 2.15
N ALA A 42 8.37 13.69 0.84
CA ALA A 42 7.57 14.64 0.05
C ALA A 42 7.50 16.06 0.66
N GLY A 43 8.62 16.54 1.22
CA GLY A 43 8.73 17.86 1.84
C GLY A 43 8.15 17.97 3.25
N ALA A 44 7.73 16.87 3.86
CA ALA A 44 7.28 16.82 5.24
C ALA A 44 8.19 15.96 6.11
N SER A 45 8.35 16.35 7.37
CA SER A 45 9.04 15.55 8.39
C SER A 45 8.18 14.35 8.77
N ALA A 46 8.77 13.16 8.78
CA ALA A 46 8.09 11.92 9.12
C ALA A 46 8.94 11.01 10.01
N TYR A 47 8.33 10.43 11.05
CA TYR A 47 8.94 9.37 11.84
C TYR A 47 8.98 8.07 11.03
N GLN A 48 10.18 7.54 10.82
CA GLN A 48 10.36 6.21 10.31
C GLN A 48 10.20 5.19 11.45
N VAL A 49 9.25 4.29 11.30
CA VAL A 49 8.98 3.19 12.23
C VAL A 49 9.22 1.87 11.52
N SER A 50 10.05 1.00 12.09
CA SER A 50 10.19 -0.38 11.64
C SER A 50 9.22 -1.29 12.39
N THR A 51 8.62 -2.24 11.70
CA THR A 51 7.73 -3.27 12.28
C THR A 51 7.75 -4.52 11.40
N THR A 52 7.07 -5.59 11.84
CA THR A 52 6.94 -6.84 11.09
C THR A 52 5.47 -7.23 10.99
N TYR A 53 5.03 -7.67 9.82
CA TYR A 53 3.69 -8.19 9.56
C TYR A 53 3.74 -9.68 9.22
N THR A 54 2.64 -10.39 9.48
CA THR A 54 2.45 -11.76 9.00
C THR A 54 2.09 -11.77 7.51
N PRO A 55 2.33 -12.88 6.79
CA PRO A 55 1.87 -13.04 5.41
C PRO A 55 0.37 -12.75 5.22
N GLU A 56 -0.46 -13.17 6.17
CA GLU A 56 -1.92 -13.04 6.11
C GLU A 56 -2.35 -11.57 6.23
N GLN A 57 -1.70 -10.81 7.11
CA GLN A 57 -1.94 -9.37 7.25
C GLN A 57 -1.63 -8.64 5.94
N VAL A 58 -0.51 -8.95 5.30
CA VAL A 58 -0.12 -8.34 4.01
C VAL A 58 -1.05 -8.78 2.87
N ARG A 59 -1.44 -10.06 2.83
CA ARG A 59 -2.38 -10.58 1.85
C ARG A 59 -3.78 -9.97 1.99
N SER A 60 -4.19 -9.64 3.22
CA SER A 60 -5.45 -8.93 3.47
C SER A 60 -5.44 -7.52 2.89
N LEU A 61 -4.29 -6.83 2.93
CA LEU A 61 -4.14 -5.50 2.31
C LEU A 61 -4.16 -5.60 0.79
N LEU A 62 -3.34 -6.48 0.23
CA LEU A 62 -3.18 -6.65 -1.20
C LEU A 62 -3.10 -8.14 -1.48
N ALA A 63 -4.20 -8.72 -1.99
CA ALA A 63 -4.27 -10.14 -2.29
C ALA A 63 -3.19 -10.60 -3.30
N GLN A 64 -2.65 -9.66 -4.08
CA GLN A 64 -1.56 -9.88 -5.04
C GLN A 64 -0.19 -10.05 -4.37
N LEU A 65 -0.03 -9.53 -3.14
CA LEU A 65 1.20 -9.67 -2.36
C LEU A 65 1.11 -10.91 -1.49
N ASN A 66 1.69 -11.99 -1.97
CA ASN A 66 1.72 -13.26 -1.25
C ASN A 66 3.16 -13.57 -0.82
N SER A 67 3.52 -13.20 0.41
CA SER A 67 4.83 -13.55 0.98
C SER A 67 4.83 -14.98 1.49
N SER A 68 5.91 -15.73 1.28
CA SER A 68 6.09 -17.07 1.87
C SER A 68 6.59 -17.03 3.33
N GLY A 69 6.90 -15.85 3.86
CA GLY A 69 7.39 -15.66 5.23
C GLY A 69 7.07 -14.29 5.82
N PRO A 70 7.51 -14.01 7.07
CA PRO A 70 7.29 -12.73 7.73
C PRO A 70 7.75 -11.56 6.85
N VAL A 71 6.98 -10.47 6.88
CA VAL A 71 7.24 -9.28 6.06
C VAL A 71 7.79 -8.18 6.95
N ALA A 72 9.02 -7.76 6.70
CA ALA A 72 9.59 -6.59 7.33
C ALA A 72 8.96 -5.33 6.73
N ALA A 73 8.65 -4.34 7.55
CA ALA A 73 8.06 -3.10 7.12
C ALA A 73 8.77 -1.88 7.70
N ARG A 74 8.83 -0.83 6.89
CA ARG A 74 9.16 0.53 7.32
C ARG A 74 7.99 1.43 6.95
N VAL A 75 7.50 2.19 7.92
CA VAL A 75 6.37 3.11 7.75
C VAL A 75 6.83 4.51 8.13
N TRP A 76 6.50 5.50 7.30
CA TRP A 76 6.81 6.90 7.55
C TRP A 76 5.53 7.65 7.91
N VAL A 77 5.45 8.06 9.17
CA VAL A 77 4.30 8.75 9.76
C VAL A 77 4.64 10.21 9.93
N ASP A 78 3.86 11.10 9.31
CA ASP A 78 4.03 12.55 9.42
C ASP A 78 4.05 13.02 10.87
N THR A 79 5.00 13.90 11.22
CA THR A 79 5.19 14.34 12.61
C THR A 79 4.11 15.31 13.10
N THR A 80 3.31 15.88 12.21
CA THR A 80 2.31 16.92 12.49
C THR A 80 0.88 16.38 12.46
N ASN A 81 0.49 15.69 11.38
CA ASN A 81 -0.88 15.20 11.19
C ASN A 81 -1.01 13.68 11.35
N HIS A 82 0.10 12.98 11.63
CA HIS A 82 0.15 11.54 11.83
C HIS A 82 -0.35 10.70 10.66
N LEU A 83 -0.42 11.29 9.46
CA LEU A 83 -0.76 10.58 8.24
C LEU A 83 0.45 9.79 7.75
N ILE A 84 0.19 8.63 7.15
CA ILE A 84 1.22 7.74 6.64
C ILE A 84 1.56 8.17 5.23
N ARG A 85 2.77 8.69 5.02
CA ARG A 85 3.20 9.23 3.72
C ARG A 85 3.94 8.22 2.86
N LYS A 86 4.56 7.22 3.47
CA LYS A 86 5.29 6.16 2.76
C LYS A 86 5.26 4.86 3.57
N ALA A 87 5.19 3.74 2.87
CA ALA A 87 5.44 2.43 3.43
C ALA A 87 6.33 1.61 2.48
N VAL A 88 7.27 0.87 3.05
CA VAL A 88 8.09 -0.10 2.32
C VAL A 88 7.93 -1.45 3.00
N LEU A 89 7.49 -2.44 2.25
CA LEU A 89 7.37 -3.83 2.66
C LEU A 89 8.48 -4.63 1.99
N THR A 90 9.22 -5.41 2.76
CA THR A 90 10.28 -6.29 2.27
C THR A 90 10.01 -7.70 2.77
N GLY A 91 9.99 -8.65 1.84
CA GLY A 91 9.77 -10.05 2.16
C GLY A 91 9.84 -10.91 0.90
N ALA A 92 9.56 -12.19 1.06
CA ALA A 92 9.62 -13.20 0.03
C ALA A 92 8.42 -13.12 -0.94
N PHE A 93 8.26 -11.97 -1.61
CA PHE A 93 7.18 -11.72 -2.58
C PHE A 93 7.51 -12.14 -4.02
N GLY A 94 8.80 -12.30 -4.35
CA GLY A 94 9.25 -12.62 -5.69
C GLY A 94 8.98 -14.06 -6.09
N ASP A 95 9.13 -14.35 -7.39
CA ASP A 95 8.96 -15.70 -7.94
C ASP A 95 9.85 -16.71 -7.19
N GLY A 96 9.27 -17.84 -6.80
CA GLY A 96 9.97 -18.86 -6.02
C GLY A 96 10.26 -18.44 -4.56
N GLY A 97 9.64 -17.38 -4.05
CA GLY A 97 9.86 -16.89 -2.68
C GLY A 97 11.14 -16.06 -2.52
N LEU A 98 11.63 -15.46 -3.60
CA LEU A 98 12.76 -14.54 -3.55
C LEU A 98 12.38 -13.24 -2.84
N ASP A 99 13.36 -12.63 -2.15
CA ASP A 99 13.17 -11.35 -1.51
C ASP A 99 12.88 -10.26 -2.56
N ALA A 100 11.83 -9.49 -2.29
CA ALA A 100 11.46 -8.32 -3.07
C ALA A 100 10.94 -7.22 -2.14
N ALA A 101 10.93 -5.99 -2.66
CA ALA A 101 10.44 -4.83 -1.94
C ALA A 101 9.26 -4.19 -2.67
N VAL A 102 8.23 -3.86 -1.93
CA VAL A 102 7.06 -3.11 -2.40
C VAL A 102 7.06 -1.78 -1.67
N GLN A 103 7.02 -0.68 -2.44
CA GLN A 103 6.92 0.66 -1.89
C GLN A 103 5.57 1.27 -2.27
N VAL A 104 4.98 1.98 -1.32
CA VAL A 104 3.78 2.77 -1.50
C VAL A 104 4.04 4.17 -0.99
N ASP A 105 3.86 5.17 -1.84
CA ASP A 105 3.87 6.58 -1.48
C ASP A 105 2.43 7.11 -1.50
N ILE A 106 2.02 7.76 -0.41
CA ILE A 106 0.63 8.23 -0.23
C ILE A 106 0.67 9.75 -0.11
N SER A 107 -0.13 10.42 -0.94
CA SER A 107 -0.22 11.87 -1.02
C SER A 107 -1.63 12.30 -1.46
N GLY A 108 -1.91 13.60 -1.46
CA GLY A 108 -3.24 14.11 -1.86
C GLY A 108 -4.35 13.75 -0.88
N PHE A 109 -4.04 13.63 0.42
CA PHE A 109 -5.02 13.37 1.46
C PHE A 109 -6.19 14.36 1.38
N ASP A 110 -7.41 13.84 1.55
CA ASP A 110 -8.68 14.59 1.51
C ASP A 110 -8.93 15.40 0.23
N SER A 111 -8.15 15.17 -0.83
CA SER A 111 -8.31 15.88 -2.10
C SER A 111 -9.43 15.27 -2.92
N ALA A 112 -10.22 16.12 -3.59
CA ALA A 112 -11.26 15.66 -4.50
C ALA A 112 -10.64 14.91 -5.69
N VAL A 113 -11.08 13.68 -5.94
CA VAL A 113 -10.68 12.88 -7.11
C VAL A 113 -11.77 12.97 -8.17
N THR A 114 -11.40 13.38 -9.38
CA THR A 114 -12.31 13.37 -10.54
C THR A 114 -12.10 12.08 -11.32
N ILE A 115 -13.12 11.20 -11.32
CA ILE A 115 -13.10 9.96 -12.10
C ILE A 115 -13.90 10.22 -13.38
N THR A 116 -13.20 10.27 -14.52
CA THR A 116 -13.85 10.37 -15.83
C THR A 116 -13.99 8.98 -16.45
N SER A 117 -15.14 8.72 -17.07
CA SER A 117 -15.33 7.47 -17.81
C SER A 117 -14.35 7.41 -18.97
N PRO A 118 -13.70 6.26 -19.22
CA PRO A 118 -12.88 6.09 -20.42
C PRO A 118 -13.72 6.38 -21.67
N SER A 119 -13.21 7.17 -22.61
CA SER A 119 -13.89 7.38 -23.87
C SER A 119 -13.96 6.04 -24.61
N ALA A 120 -15.17 5.54 -24.88
CA ALA A 120 -15.33 4.41 -25.77
C ALA A 120 -14.83 4.85 -27.16
N ALA A 121 -13.66 4.36 -27.58
CA ALA A 121 -13.20 4.57 -28.95
C ALA A 121 -14.31 4.10 -29.89
N SER A 122 -14.90 5.05 -30.63
CA SER A 122 -15.91 4.77 -31.65
C SER A 122 -15.26 3.91 -32.72
N SER A 123 -15.51 2.61 -32.72
CA SER A 123 -15.18 1.74 -33.84
C SER A 123 -16.18 2.05 -34.94
N THR A 124 -15.80 2.94 -35.86
CA THR A 124 -16.55 3.16 -37.10
C THR A 124 -16.62 1.83 -37.84
N ARG A 125 -17.86 1.41 -38.07
CA ARG A 125 -18.31 0.15 -38.66
C ARG A 125 -17.92 0.02 -40.13
#